data_AF-A0A9P0ME79-F1
#
_entry.id   AF-A0A9P0ME79-F1
#
_cell.length_a   1.000
_cell.length_b   1.000
_cell.length_c   1.000
_cell.angle_alpha   90.00
_cell.angle_beta   90.00
_cell.angle_gamma   90.00
#
_symmetry.space_group_name_H-M   'P 1'
#
loop_
_entity.id
_entity.type
_entity.pdbx_description
1 polymer ?
#
loop_
_entity_poly.entity_id
_entity_poly.type
_entity_poly.pdbx_seq_one_letter_code
_entity_poly.pdbx_strand_id
1 'polypeptide(L)'
;MTSSNDLSNTELLSKLVELIKKESNSVKSEIKQEIQEIKLENAKILNLVKQQDEKLELLEKSYKKLEQQNLQLERAIRKNNILVFGLEVDSKTANLADIATGKLNDLLGINISNNDLQNIYGIAKTKAEKAKSTRYLI
;
A
#
# COMPACT_ATOMS: atom_id res chain seq x y z
N MET A 1 69.79 50.16 22.33
CA MET A 1 69.69 48.97 23.19
C MET A 1 68.23 48.53 23.25
N THR A 2 67.82 47.58 22.40
CA THR A 2 66.45 47.02 22.38
C THR A 2 66.40 45.52 22.02
N SER A 3 67.53 44.88 21.72
CA SER A 3 67.57 43.58 21.02
C SER A 3 67.14 42.35 21.85
N SER A 4 67.13 42.43 23.18
CA SER A 4 66.92 41.24 24.03
C SER A 4 65.43 40.94 24.28
N ASN A 5 64.56 41.94 24.29
CA ASN A 5 63.12 41.75 24.49
C ASN A 5 62.40 41.29 23.21
N ASP A 6 62.91 41.70 22.03
CA ASP A 6 62.32 41.33 20.73
C ASP A 6 62.57 39.86 20.36
N LEU A 7 63.71 39.28 20.77
CA LEU A 7 63.99 37.85 20.59
C LEU A 7 63.10 36.94 21.46
N SER A 8 62.83 37.36 22.70
CA SER A 8 61.95 36.61 23.61
C SER A 8 60.49 36.59 23.12
N ASN A 9 60.00 37.73 22.61
CA ASN A 9 58.66 37.83 22.04
C ASN A 9 58.50 37.03 20.74
N THR A 10 59.52 36.96 19.90
CA THR A 10 59.47 36.16 18.65
C THR A 10 59.46 34.66 18.93
N GLU A 11 60.20 34.17 19.93
CA GLU A 11 60.10 32.79 20.39
C GLU A 11 58.70 32.45 20.96
N LEU A 12 58.13 33.34 21.77
CA LEU A 12 56.77 33.15 22.31
C LEU A 12 55.72 33.10 21.21
N LEU A 13 55.78 33.99 20.22
CA LEU A 13 54.89 33.99 19.06
C LEU A 13 55.03 32.72 18.23
N SER A 14 56.26 32.22 18.03
CA SER A 14 56.50 30.98 17.29
C SER A 14 55.86 29.75 17.97
N LYS A 15 55.98 29.64 19.30
CA LYS A 15 55.33 28.59 20.09
C LYS A 15 53.82 28.68 20.05
N LEU A 16 53.27 29.90 20.07
CA LEU A 16 51.83 30.13 20.00
C LEU A 16 51.27 29.71 18.65
N VAL A 17 51.98 30.01 17.55
CA VAL A 17 51.63 29.53 16.21
C VAL A 17 51.73 28.01 16.10
N GLU A 18 52.72 27.39 16.73
CA GLU A 18 52.85 25.93 16.78
C GLU A 18 51.69 25.26 17.53
N LEU A 19 51.29 25.82 18.68
CA LEU A 19 50.13 25.37 19.45
C LEU A 19 48.84 25.49 18.65
N ILE A 20 48.59 26.65 18.03
CA ILE A 20 47.41 26.87 17.16
C ILE A 20 47.40 25.88 16.00
N LYS A 21 48.55 25.63 15.35
CA LYS A 21 48.64 24.64 14.27
C LYS A 21 48.35 23.23 14.76
N LYS A 22 48.82 22.88 15.96
CA LYS A 22 48.60 21.56 16.55
C LYS A 22 47.13 21.33 16.90
N GLU A 23 46.48 22.31 17.53
CA GLU A 23 45.05 22.27 17.82
C GLU A 23 44.21 22.24 16.54
N SER A 24 44.51 23.09 15.56
CA SER A 24 43.82 23.10 14.27
C SER A 24 43.91 21.76 13.53
N ASN A 25 45.08 21.10 13.58
CA ASN A 25 45.26 19.78 13.00
C ASN A 25 44.50 18.69 13.78
N SER A 26 44.39 18.78 15.11
CA SER A 26 43.57 17.87 15.93
C SER A 26 42.09 17.97 15.54
N VAL A 27 41.54 19.19 15.53
CA VAL A 27 40.14 19.45 15.15
C VAL A 27 39.86 18.96 13.72
N LYS A 28 40.78 19.18 12.79
CA LYS A 28 40.65 18.68 11.42
C LYS A 28 40.65 17.15 11.34
N SER A 29 41.39 16.47 12.21
CA SER A 29 41.40 15.00 12.30
C SER A 29 40.09 14.46 12.83
N GLU A 30 39.57 15.07 13.91
CA GLU A 30 38.30 14.71 14.55
C GLU A 30 37.14 14.86 13.56
N ILE A 31 37.05 16.01 12.87
CA ILE A 31 36.02 16.25 11.84
C ILE A 31 36.10 15.21 10.70
N LYS A 32 37.30 14.79 10.31
CA LYS A 32 37.46 13.75 9.28
C LYS A 32 36.95 12.39 9.75
N GLN A 33 37.17 12.04 11.01
CA GLN A 33 36.63 10.81 11.60
C GLN A 33 35.10 10.85 11.66
N GLU A 34 34.51 11.93 12.17
CA GLU A 34 33.05 12.09 12.19
C GLU A 34 32.43 12.00 10.79
N ILE A 35 33.04 12.65 9.78
CA ILE A 35 32.56 12.55 8.39
C ILE A 35 32.64 11.11 7.86
N GLN A 36 33.65 10.33 8.24
CA GLN A 36 33.74 8.92 7.85
C GLN A 36 32.67 8.07 8.54
N GLU A 37 32.40 8.31 9.82
CA GLU A 37 31.33 7.62 10.56
C GLU A 37 29.96 7.92 9.96
N ILE A 38 29.66 9.19 9.67
CA ILE A 38 28.42 9.60 9.01
C ILE A 38 28.27 8.93 7.64
N LYS A 39 29.36 8.82 6.85
CA LYS A 39 29.32 8.14 5.55
C LYS A 39 29.00 6.65 5.68
N LEU A 40 29.57 5.98 6.68
CA LEU A 40 29.30 4.57 6.94
C LEU A 40 27.85 4.36 7.38
N GLU A 41 27.33 5.23 8.24
CA GLU A 41 25.94 5.17 8.69
C GLU A 41 24.95 5.45 7.56
N ASN A 42 25.21 6.46 6.72
CA ASN A 42 24.41 6.73 5.52
C ASN A 42 24.41 5.53 4.55
N ALA A 43 25.54 4.84 4.39
CA ALA A 43 25.60 3.64 3.56
C ALA A 43 24.74 2.49 4.12
N LYS A 44 24.70 2.32 5.45
CA LYS A 44 23.81 1.36 6.12
C LYS A 44 22.34 1.73 5.91
N ILE A 45 21.99 3.00 6.10
CA ILE A 45 20.62 3.49 5.90
C ILE A 45 20.18 3.27 4.45
N LEU A 46 21.02 3.61 3.46
CA LEU A 46 20.71 3.39 2.04
C LEU A 46 20.47 1.90 1.71
N ASN A 47 21.24 1.00 2.30
CA ASN A 47 21.01 -0.44 2.14
C ASN A 47 19.70 -0.89 2.77
N LEU A 48 19.35 -0.38 3.95
CA LEU A 48 18.07 -0.67 4.60
C LEU A 48 16.88 -0.18 3.76
N VAL A 49 16.98 1.03 3.20
CA VAL A 49 15.95 1.59 2.32
C VAL A 49 15.75 0.69 1.09
N LYS A 50 16.85 0.29 0.42
CA LYS A 50 16.76 -0.63 -0.73
C LYS A 50 16.09 -1.96 -0.39
N GLN A 51 16.45 -2.55 0.76
CA GLN A 51 15.82 -3.79 1.21
C GLN A 51 14.33 -3.62 1.52
N GLN A 52 13.92 -2.45 2.02
CA GLN A 52 12.50 -2.16 2.24
C GLN A 52 11.75 -1.94 0.93
N ASP A 53 12.35 -1.25 -0.04
CA ASP A 53 11.76 -1.05 -1.36
C ASP A 53 11.51 -2.38 -2.09
N GLU A 54 12.50 -3.30 -2.07
CA GLU A 54 12.34 -4.65 -2.63
C GLU A 54 11.21 -5.44 -1.95
N LYS A 55 11.11 -5.33 -0.62
CA LYS A 55 10.02 -5.97 0.14
C LYS A 55 8.66 -5.39 -0.22
N LEU A 56 8.56 -4.06 -0.37
CA LEU A 56 7.32 -3.40 -0.78
C LEU A 56 6.89 -3.85 -2.18
N GLU A 57 7.82 -3.92 -3.13
CA GLU A 57 7.51 -4.37 -4.49
C GLU A 57 6.98 -5.82 -4.53
N LEU A 58 7.58 -6.71 -3.73
CA LEU A 58 7.11 -8.09 -3.58
C LEU A 58 5.71 -8.16 -2.94
N LEU A 59 5.45 -7.29 -1.96
CA LEU A 59 4.15 -7.23 -1.28
C LEU A 59 3.06 -6.72 -2.22
N GLU A 60 3.33 -5.66 -2.99
CA GLU A 60 2.40 -5.12 -3.99
C GLU A 60 2.05 -6.14 -5.07
N LYS A 61 3.05 -6.89 -5.57
CA LYS A 61 2.82 -8.00 -6.52
C LYS A 61 1.91 -9.06 -5.93
N SER A 62 2.16 -9.44 -4.67
CA SER A 62 1.36 -10.44 -3.96
C SER A 62 -0.08 -9.96 -3.73
N TYR A 63 -0.25 -8.68 -3.36
CA TYR A 63 -1.55 -8.06 -3.19
C TYR A 63 -2.37 -8.08 -4.48
N LYS A 64 -1.79 -7.63 -5.60
CA LYS A 64 -2.47 -7.65 -6.91
C LYS A 64 -2.88 -9.05 -7.33
N LYS A 65 -2.04 -10.06 -7.04
CA LYS A 65 -2.37 -11.47 -7.32
C LYS A 65 -3.56 -11.94 -6.49
N LEU A 66 -3.58 -11.64 -5.19
CA LEU A 66 -4.70 -12.00 -4.30
C LEU A 66 -6.00 -11.30 -4.71
N GLU A 67 -5.93 -10.03 -5.08
CA GLU A 67 -7.09 -9.27 -5.58
C GLU A 67 -7.68 -9.92 -6.83
N GLN A 68 -6.84 -10.30 -7.80
CA GLN A 68 -7.28 -11.02 -8.99
C GLN A 68 -7.90 -12.39 -8.67
N GLN A 69 -7.30 -13.14 -7.75
CA GLN A 69 -7.84 -14.43 -7.31
C GLN A 69 -9.20 -14.27 -6.63
N ASN A 70 -9.35 -13.25 -5.79
CA ASN A 70 -10.62 -12.97 -5.13
C ASN A 70 -11.71 -12.60 -6.16
N LEU A 71 -11.38 -11.75 -7.13
CA LEU A 71 -12.30 -11.41 -8.22
C LEU A 71 -12.71 -12.64 -9.04
N GLN A 72 -11.79 -13.56 -9.32
CA GLN A 72 -12.10 -14.82 -10.01
C GLN A 72 -13.02 -15.70 -9.17
N LEU A 73 -12.78 -15.81 -7.87
CA LEU A 73 -13.64 -16.55 -6.95
C LEU A 73 -15.04 -15.95 -6.86
N GLU A 74 -15.15 -14.63 -6.73
CA GLU A 74 -16.46 -13.95 -6.73
C GLU A 74 -17.24 -14.20 -8.02
N ARG A 75 -16.56 -14.14 -9.18
CA ARG A 75 -17.18 -14.48 -10.48
C ARG A 75 -17.58 -15.94 -10.56
N ALA A 76 -16.74 -16.86 -10.05
CA ALA A 76 -17.03 -18.28 -10.05
C ALA A 76 -18.25 -18.61 -9.18
N ILE A 77 -18.35 -18.01 -7.99
CA ILE A 77 -19.51 -18.14 -7.09
C ILE A 77 -20.77 -17.62 -7.76
N ARG A 78 -20.70 -16.49 -8.47
CA ARG A 78 -21.86 -15.86 -9.11
C ARG A 78 -22.18 -16.42 -10.51
N LYS A 79 -21.35 -17.29 -11.08
CA LYS A 79 -21.49 -17.75 -12.47
C LYS A 79 -22.85 -18.40 -12.75
N ASN A 80 -23.43 -19.04 -11.75
CA ASN A 80 -24.73 -19.70 -11.86
C ASN A 80 -25.89 -18.85 -11.28
N ASN A 81 -25.61 -17.61 -10.87
CA ASN A 81 -26.63 -16.73 -10.33
C ASN A 81 -27.32 -15.99 -11.48
N ILE A 82 -28.66 -16.02 -11.47
CA ILE A 82 -29.48 -15.26 -12.41
C ILE A 82 -30.09 -14.07 -11.66
N LEU A 83 -29.90 -12.87 -12.22
CA LEU A 83 -30.54 -11.64 -11.73
C LEU A 83 -31.78 -11.37 -12.56
N VAL A 84 -32.95 -11.42 -11.91
CA VAL A 84 -34.24 -11.14 -12.54
C VAL A 84 -34.75 -9.79 -12.06
N PHE A 85 -35.06 -8.90 -13.01
CA PHE A 85 -35.62 -7.58 -12.75
C PHE A 85 -37.08 -7.53 -13.21
N GLY A 86 -37.88 -6.69 -12.55
CA GLY A 86 -39.28 -6.46 -12.96
C GLY A 86 -40.23 -7.64 -12.69
N LEU A 87 -39.82 -8.60 -11.86
CA LEU A 87 -40.71 -9.68 -11.43
C LEU A 87 -41.74 -9.11 -10.44
N GLU A 88 -43.00 -9.07 -10.85
CA GLU A 88 -44.10 -8.69 -9.99
C GLU A 88 -44.41 -9.84 -9.03
N VAL A 89 -44.20 -9.61 -7.73
CA VAL A 89 -44.43 -10.60 -6.67
C VAL A 89 -45.58 -10.10 -5.81
N ASP A 90 -46.66 -10.87 -5.75
CA ASP A 90 -47.80 -10.54 -4.90
C ASP A 90 -47.46 -10.88 -3.43
N SER A 91 -47.54 -9.88 -2.56
CA SER A 91 -46.92 -9.91 -1.22
C SER A 91 -47.63 -10.82 -0.20
N LYS A 92 -48.78 -11.40 -0.57
CA LYS A 92 -49.67 -12.07 0.38
C LYS A 92 -49.55 -13.59 0.43
N THR A 93 -49.02 -14.28 -0.59
CA THR A 93 -49.09 -15.76 -0.64
C THR A 93 -48.08 -16.47 -1.52
N ALA A 94 -47.26 -15.78 -2.31
CA ALA A 94 -46.52 -16.46 -3.36
C ALA A 94 -45.07 -16.80 -2.98
N ASN A 95 -44.74 -18.09 -3.07
CA ASN A 95 -43.38 -18.58 -3.00
C ASN A 95 -42.59 -18.06 -4.21
N LEU A 96 -41.50 -17.32 -3.94
CA LEU A 96 -40.65 -16.73 -4.97
C LEU A 96 -40.11 -17.77 -5.95
N ALA A 97 -39.81 -18.99 -5.47
CA ALA A 97 -39.32 -20.08 -6.29
C ALA A 97 -40.35 -20.47 -7.35
N ASP A 98 -41.62 -20.66 -6.95
CA ASP A 98 -42.70 -21.07 -7.84
C ASP A 98 -43.00 -20.00 -8.91
N ILE A 99 -42.99 -18.72 -8.52
CA ILE A 99 -43.19 -17.63 -9.50
C ILE A 99 -42.04 -17.58 -10.51
N ALA A 100 -40.79 -17.67 -10.02
CA ALA A 100 -39.62 -17.54 -10.86
C ALA A 100 -39.49 -18.74 -11.83
N THR A 101 -39.66 -19.98 -11.34
CA THR A 101 -39.61 -21.18 -12.20
C THR A 101 -40.76 -21.17 -13.20
N GLY A 102 -41.98 -20.85 -12.79
CA GLY A 102 -43.13 -20.73 -13.69
C GLY A 102 -42.88 -19.72 -14.81
N LYS A 103 -42.45 -18.50 -14.47
CA LYS A 103 -42.16 -17.46 -15.48
C LYS A 103 -41.01 -17.83 -16.41
N LEU A 104 -39.95 -18.44 -15.89
CA LEU A 104 -38.80 -18.86 -16.71
C LEU A 104 -39.19 -20.00 -17.66
N ASN A 105 -39.96 -20.98 -17.19
CA ASN A 105 -40.44 -22.08 -18.01
C ASN A 105 -41.38 -21.59 -19.11
N ASP A 106 -42.31 -20.70 -18.78
CA ASP A 106 -43.26 -20.12 -19.74
C ASP A 106 -42.57 -19.27 -20.82
N LEU A 107 -41.61 -18.42 -20.43
CA LEU A 107 -40.96 -17.48 -21.36
C LEU A 107 -39.86 -18.13 -22.20
N LEU A 108 -39.12 -19.07 -21.63
CA LEU A 108 -37.94 -19.66 -22.27
C LEU A 108 -38.19 -21.07 -22.81
N GLY A 109 -39.35 -21.67 -22.53
CA GLY A 109 -39.70 -23.03 -22.97
C GLY A 109 -38.82 -24.11 -22.33
N ILE A 110 -38.29 -23.84 -21.14
CA ILE A 110 -37.44 -24.74 -20.38
C ILE A 110 -38.25 -25.46 -19.29
N ASN A 111 -37.68 -26.52 -18.71
CA ASN A 111 -38.33 -27.27 -17.64
C ASN A 111 -37.44 -27.27 -16.39
N ILE A 112 -37.44 -26.14 -15.69
CA ILE A 112 -36.76 -25.96 -14.40
C ILE A 112 -37.77 -26.25 -13.28
N SER A 113 -37.36 -27.07 -12.32
CA SER A 113 -38.09 -27.33 -11.08
C SER A 113 -37.48 -26.56 -9.91
N ASN A 114 -38.21 -26.47 -8.79
CA ASN A 114 -37.67 -25.81 -7.59
C ASN A 114 -36.42 -26.50 -7.01
N ASN A 115 -36.23 -27.80 -7.29
CA ASN A 115 -35.05 -28.53 -6.83
C ASN A 115 -33.78 -28.14 -7.60
N ASP A 116 -33.93 -27.56 -8.79
CA ASP A 116 -32.83 -27.05 -9.60
C ASP A 116 -32.33 -25.69 -9.09
N LEU A 117 -33.09 -25.05 -8.18
CA LEU A 117 -32.73 -23.77 -7.55
C LEU A 117 -32.04 -24.02 -6.21
N GLN A 118 -30.79 -23.58 -6.08
CA GLN A 118 -30.08 -23.65 -4.79
C GLN A 118 -30.59 -22.62 -3.79
N ASN A 119 -30.84 -21.38 -4.24
CA ASN A 119 -31.29 -20.26 -3.41
C ASN A 119 -32.05 -19.24 -4.27
N ILE A 120 -33.07 -18.62 -3.67
CA ILE A 120 -33.79 -17.49 -4.27
C ILE A 120 -34.14 -16.47 -3.20
N TYR A 121 -33.89 -15.19 -3.47
CA TYR A 121 -34.21 -14.11 -2.56
C TYR A 121 -34.39 -12.80 -3.33
N GLY A 122 -35.24 -11.91 -2.79
CA GLY A 122 -35.37 -10.56 -3.28
C GLY A 122 -34.23 -9.69 -2.77
N ILE A 123 -33.64 -8.87 -3.64
CA ILE A 123 -32.71 -7.81 -3.22
C ILE A 123 -33.56 -6.65 -2.73
N ALA A 124 -33.64 -6.46 -1.41
CA ALA A 124 -34.34 -5.32 -0.83
C ALA A 124 -33.76 -4.00 -1.34
N LYS A 125 -34.60 -2.99 -1.60
CA LYS A 125 -34.12 -1.62 -1.88
C LYS A 125 -33.25 -1.17 -0.70
N THR A 126 -31.94 -1.16 -0.88
CA THR A 126 -31.05 -0.43 0.02
C THR A 126 -31.47 1.03 -0.03
N LYS A 127 -31.80 1.63 1.12
CA LYS A 127 -31.94 3.09 1.23
C LYS A 127 -30.67 3.69 0.63
N ALA A 128 -30.81 4.41 -0.47
CA ALA A 128 -29.68 4.97 -1.18
C ALA A 128 -28.97 6.00 -0.29
N GLU A 129 -27.93 5.59 0.43
CA GLU A 129 -26.86 6.52 0.72
C GLU A 129 -26.18 6.85 -0.61
N LYS A 130 -25.92 8.14 -0.82
CA LYS A 130 -25.33 8.70 -2.04
C LYS A 130 -23.94 8.08 -2.31
N ALA A 131 -23.91 6.88 -2.89
CA ALA A 131 -22.71 6.28 -3.40
C ALA A 131 -22.30 7.06 -4.65
N LYS A 132 -21.23 7.85 -4.52
CA LYS A 132 -20.53 8.42 -5.66
C LYS A 132 -20.24 7.29 -6.65
N SER A 133 -20.66 7.51 -7.89
CA SER A 133 -20.44 6.62 -9.01
C SER A 133 -18.94 6.35 -9.16
N THR A 134 -18.54 5.13 -8.82
CA THR A 134 -17.33 4.53 -9.39
C THR A 134 -17.80 3.30 -10.15
N ARG A 135 -18.21 3.51 -11.40
CA ARG A 135 -18.46 2.42 -12.34
C ARG A 135 -17.12 1.78 -12.67
N TYR A 136 -16.91 0.54 -12.23
CA TYR A 136 -16.07 -0.38 -12.98
C TYR A 136 -17.01 -1.22 -13.85
N LEU A 137 -17.00 -0.92 -15.15
CA LEU A 137 -17.47 -1.86 -16.16
C LEU A 137 -16.39 -2.94 -16.28
N ILE A 138 -16.78 -4.18 -16.02
CA ILE A 138 -16.08 -5.38 -16.47
C ILE A 138 -16.86 -5.88 -17.68
#